data_AF-A0A0N9VXZ7-F1
#
_entry.id   AF-A0A0N9VXZ7-F1
#
_cell.length_a   1.000
_cell.length_b   1.000
_cell.length_c   1.000
_cell.angle_alpha   90.00
_cell.angle_beta   90.00
_cell.angle_gamma   90.00
#
_symmetry.space_group_name_H-M   'P 1'
#
loop_
_entity.id
_entity.type
_entity.pdbx_description
1 polymer ?
#
loop_
_entity_poly.entity_id
_entity_poly.type
_entity_poly.pdbx_seq_one_letter_code
_entity_poly.pdbx_strand_id
1 'polypeptide(L)'
;MTKSKFLKILFLGVVLLSCCFSGSYFLFTEFDIQTDFLVASAIFFIAFVLLSLYADWKEPQYLNKLEQDQKEIRIAIKTYKKSMDALFYFVEYQGKNIEQLKQDDNLYRGYQTIVRNMIDYTDELRKLLMHYQYRFKAKTLHEKAHVAIVVSCLQSLEKIHDILNKYDVIYDCLESYKFVKLRMDNNYIATMSKQVTEKLPDEMTEFYIELLQDK
;
A
#
# COMPACT_ATOMS: atom_id res chain seq x y z
N MET A 1 -7.60 10.23 -20.72
CA MET A 1 -8.62 11.26 -20.99
C MET A 1 -9.59 10.76 -22.05
N THR A 2 -10.85 10.49 -21.69
CA THR A 2 -11.86 10.21 -22.72
C THR A 2 -12.08 11.48 -23.54
N LYS A 3 -12.23 11.37 -24.87
CA LYS A 3 -12.44 12.53 -25.76
C LYS A 3 -13.54 13.48 -25.24
N SER A 4 -14.56 12.91 -24.59
CA SER A 4 -15.68 13.63 -23.97
C SER A 4 -15.26 14.58 -22.83
N LYS A 5 -14.38 14.17 -21.92
CA LYS A 5 -13.91 15.04 -20.82
C LYS A 5 -13.06 16.21 -21.33
N PHE A 6 -12.20 15.97 -22.33
CA PHE A 6 -11.41 17.04 -22.95
C PHE A 6 -12.29 18.16 -23.52
N LEU A 7 -13.28 17.75 -24.33
CA LEU A 7 -14.19 18.65 -25.01
C LEU A 7 -14.99 19.50 -24.02
N LYS A 8 -15.41 18.92 -22.89
CA LYS A 8 -16.09 19.66 -21.81
C LYS A 8 -15.20 20.71 -21.16
N ILE A 9 -13.95 20.35 -20.81
CA ILE A 9 -13.00 21.29 -20.18
C ILE A 9 -12.61 22.40 -21.15
N LEU A 10 -12.36 22.05 -22.42
CA LEU A 10 -12.03 23.00 -23.47
C LEU A 10 -13.20 23.95 -23.74
N PHE A 11 -14.43 23.43 -23.81
CA PHE A 11 -15.63 24.25 -23.92
C PHE A 11 -15.80 25.19 -22.73
N LEU A 12 -15.63 24.70 -21.49
CA LEU A 12 -15.72 25.52 -20.28
C LEU A 12 -14.69 26.65 -20.29
N GLY A 13 -13.45 26.34 -20.71
CA GLY A 13 -12.38 27.32 -20.85
C GLY A 13 -12.65 28.37 -21.94
N VAL A 14 -13.22 27.96 -23.09
CA VAL A 14 -13.62 28.89 -24.16
C VAL A 14 -14.76 29.80 -23.71
N VAL A 15 -15.74 29.28 -22.96
CA VAL A 15 -16.82 30.10 -22.38
C VAL A 15 -16.26 31.12 -21.39
N LEU A 16 -15.35 30.71 -20.51
CA LEU A 16 -14.67 31.60 -19.57
C LEU A 16 -13.88 32.71 -20.29
N LEU A 17 -13.11 32.36 -21.32
CA LEU A 17 -12.39 33.32 -22.16
C LEU A 17 -13.34 34.31 -22.84
N SER A 18 -14.45 33.81 -23.38
CA SER A 18 -15.47 34.64 -24.02
C SER A 18 -16.07 35.64 -23.03
N CYS A 19 -16.43 35.20 -21.83
CA CYS A 19 -16.91 36.09 -20.77
C CYS A 19 -15.88 37.16 -20.37
N CYS A 20 -14.61 36.78 -20.23
CA CYS A 20 -13.54 37.75 -19.92
C CYS A 20 -13.34 38.75 -21.07
N PHE A 21 -13.40 38.31 -22.32
CA PHE A 21 -13.27 39.17 -23.48
C PHE A 21 -14.45 40.14 -23.61
N SER A 22 -15.69 39.67 -23.41
CA SER A 22 -16.88 40.52 -23.42
C SER A 22 -16.87 41.56 -22.28
N GLY A 23 -16.47 41.17 -21.07
CA GLY A 23 -16.33 42.10 -19.95
C GLY A 23 -15.24 43.14 -20.18
N SER A 24 -14.11 42.72 -20.76
CA SER A 24 -13.02 43.65 -21.14
C SER A 24 -13.43 44.62 -22.23
N TYR A 25 -14.16 44.16 -23.25
CA TYR A 25 -14.67 45.02 -24.32
C TYR A 25 -15.62 46.08 -23.77
N PHE A 26 -16.55 45.69 -22.89
CA PHE A 26 -17.47 46.61 -22.24
C PHE A 26 -16.76 47.68 -21.38
N LEU A 27 -15.77 47.27 -20.59
CA LEU A 27 -14.97 48.21 -19.77
C LEU A 27 -14.16 49.18 -20.63
N PHE A 28 -13.64 48.71 -21.77
CA PHE A 28 -12.93 49.56 -22.72
C PHE A 28 -13.87 50.60 -23.35
N THR A 29 -15.07 50.19 -23.78
CA THR A 29 -16.02 51.11 -24.43
C THR A 29 -16.62 52.15 -23.49
N GLU A 30 -16.91 51.78 -22.23
CA GLU A 30 -17.62 52.67 -21.30
C GLU A 30 -16.69 53.48 -20.39
N PHE A 31 -15.47 52.99 -20.11
CA PHE A 31 -14.58 53.59 -19.11
C PHE A 31 -13.19 53.97 -19.65
N ASP A 32 -12.90 53.72 -20.93
CA ASP A 32 -11.62 54.04 -21.62
C ASP A 32 -10.37 53.50 -20.88
N ILE A 33 -10.53 52.38 -20.18
CA ILE A 33 -9.45 51.76 -19.41
C ILE A 33 -8.60 50.90 -20.35
N GLN A 34 -7.49 51.45 -20.84
CA GLN A 34 -6.44 50.68 -21.52
C GLN A 34 -5.69 49.83 -20.50
N THR A 35 -6.11 48.58 -20.34
CA THR A 35 -5.45 47.63 -19.44
C THR A 35 -5.19 46.32 -20.17
N ASP A 36 -4.08 45.66 -19.83
CA ASP A 36 -3.60 44.39 -20.38
C ASP A 36 -4.52 43.19 -20.04
N PHE A 37 -5.84 43.39 -20.02
CA PHE A 37 -6.84 42.37 -19.73
C PHE A 37 -6.77 41.18 -20.69
N LEU A 38 -6.40 41.42 -21.95
CA LEU A 38 -6.23 40.36 -22.93
C LEU A 38 -5.09 39.42 -22.54
N VAL A 39 -3.96 39.98 -22.10
CA VAL A 39 -2.78 39.22 -21.64
C VAL A 39 -3.12 38.50 -20.34
N ALA A 40 -3.77 39.17 -19.38
CA ALA A 40 -4.19 38.55 -18.13
C ALA A 40 -5.18 37.40 -18.34
N SER A 41 -6.14 37.55 -19.25
CA SER A 41 -7.12 36.52 -19.60
C SER A 41 -6.46 35.33 -20.31
N ALA A 42 -5.50 35.59 -21.19
CA ALA A 42 -4.72 34.54 -21.85
C ALA A 42 -3.86 33.76 -20.84
N ILE A 43 -3.19 34.44 -19.90
CA ILE A 43 -2.41 33.80 -18.83
C ILE A 43 -3.32 32.96 -17.93
N PHE A 44 -4.49 33.46 -17.56
CA PHE A 44 -5.46 32.72 -16.75
C PHE A 44 -5.95 31.46 -17.46
N PHE A 45 -6.26 31.57 -18.76
CA PHE A 45 -6.66 30.41 -19.57
C PHE A 45 -5.54 29.38 -19.68
N ILE A 46 -4.30 29.80 -19.92
CA ILE A 46 -3.13 28.92 -19.93
C ILE A 46 -2.96 28.23 -18.58
N ALA A 47 -3.06 28.97 -17.47
CA ALA A 47 -2.98 28.40 -16.12
C ALA A 47 -4.12 27.38 -15.85
N PHE A 48 -5.35 27.66 -16.31
CA PHE A 48 -6.48 26.76 -16.19
C PHE A 48 -6.29 25.46 -16.98
N VAL A 49 -5.81 25.57 -18.23
CA VAL A 49 -5.49 24.41 -19.08
C VAL A 49 -4.35 23.61 -18.45
N LEU A 50 -3.28 24.26 -17.97
CA LEU A 50 -2.18 23.61 -17.28
C LEU A 50 -2.63 22.90 -16.00
N LEU A 51 -3.51 23.51 -15.20
CA LEU A 51 -4.06 22.89 -14.00
C LEU A 51 -4.89 21.64 -14.34
N SER A 52 -5.68 21.70 -15.42
CA SER A 52 -6.49 20.59 -15.90
C SER A 52 -5.61 19.44 -16.42
N LEU A 53 -4.59 19.74 -17.23
CA LEU A 53 -3.62 18.77 -17.71
C LEU A 53 -2.80 18.16 -16.57
N TYR A 54 -2.45 18.96 -15.55
CA TYR A 54 -1.74 18.50 -14.37
C TYR A 54 -2.58 17.53 -13.53
N ALA A 55 -3.87 17.82 -13.33
CA ALA A 55 -4.79 16.93 -12.64
C ALA A 55 -4.92 15.58 -13.38
N ASP A 56 -5.03 15.61 -14.71
CA ASP A 56 -5.12 14.42 -15.54
C ASP A 56 -3.81 13.62 -15.60
N TRP A 57 -2.65 14.27 -15.52
CA TRP A 57 -1.34 13.59 -15.52
C TRP A 57 -1.07 12.83 -14.22
N LYS A 58 -1.57 13.34 -13.10
CA LYS A 58 -1.37 12.75 -11.77
C LYS A 58 -2.08 11.40 -11.60
N GLU A 59 -3.20 11.22 -12.30
CA GLU A 59 -4.07 10.05 -12.17
C GLU A 59 -3.47 8.73 -12.71
N PRO A 60 -2.92 8.66 -13.94
CA PRO A 60 -2.23 7.46 -14.43
C PRO A 60 -0.93 7.20 -13.66
N GLN A 61 -0.23 8.25 -13.21
CA GLN A 61 0.94 8.08 -12.34
C GLN A 61 0.58 7.45 -11.00
N TYR A 62 -0.56 7.83 -10.43
CA TYR A 62 -1.07 7.23 -9.20
C TYR A 62 -1.37 5.73 -9.41
N LEU A 63 -2.07 5.36 -10.48
CA LEU A 63 -2.36 3.95 -10.77
C LEU A 63 -1.11 3.13 -11.02
N ASN A 64 -0.17 3.63 -11.84
CA ASN A 64 1.08 2.92 -12.12
C ASN A 64 1.89 2.72 -10.84
N LYS A 65 1.92 3.74 -9.97
CA LYS A 65 2.61 3.62 -8.68
C LYS A 65 1.91 2.63 -7.76
N LEU A 66 0.58 2.62 -7.76
CA LEU A 66 -0.21 1.66 -7.00
C LEU A 66 0.07 0.23 -7.46
N GLU A 67 0.05 -0.02 -8.78
CA GLU A 67 0.37 -1.32 -9.36
C GLU A 67 1.79 -1.77 -8.98
N GLN A 68 2.77 -0.86 -9.02
CA GLN A 68 4.14 -1.14 -8.60
C GLN A 68 4.19 -1.55 -7.12
N ASP A 69 3.56 -0.76 -6.23
CA ASP A 69 3.54 -1.05 -4.79
C ASP A 69 2.86 -2.42 -4.53
N GLN A 70 1.78 -2.75 -5.25
CA GLN A 70 1.14 -4.07 -5.16
C GLN A 70 2.06 -5.21 -5.61
N LYS A 71 2.86 -5.00 -6.67
CA LYS A 71 3.86 -6.00 -7.13
C LYS A 71 4.93 -6.24 -6.07
N GLU A 72 5.47 -5.17 -5.48
CA GLU A 72 6.46 -5.24 -4.40
C GLU A 72 5.88 -5.99 -3.18
N ILE A 73 4.66 -5.65 -2.77
CA ILE A 73 3.96 -6.34 -1.67
C ILE A 73 3.77 -7.82 -1.98
N ARG A 74 3.35 -8.20 -3.19
CA ARG A 74 3.16 -9.61 -3.56
C ARG A 74 4.47 -10.39 -3.50
N ILE A 75 5.59 -9.79 -3.89
CA ILE A 75 6.91 -10.41 -3.78
C ILE A 75 7.24 -10.63 -2.31
N ALA A 76 7.07 -9.61 -1.46
CA ALA A 76 7.30 -9.71 -0.04
C ALA A 76 6.39 -10.77 0.64
N ILE A 77 5.11 -10.84 0.29
CA ILE A 77 4.18 -11.88 0.78
C ILE A 77 4.67 -13.28 0.40
N LYS A 78 5.18 -13.48 -0.82
CA LYS A 78 5.73 -14.79 -1.24
C LYS A 78 6.96 -15.17 -0.42
N THR A 79 7.86 -14.22 -0.16
CA THR A 79 9.05 -14.45 0.66
C THR A 79 8.67 -14.76 2.11
N TYR A 80 7.78 -13.94 2.68
CA TYR A 80 7.20 -14.15 4.01
C TYR A 80 6.54 -15.53 4.14
N LYS A 81 5.71 -15.93 3.15
CA LYS A 81 5.05 -17.24 3.13
C LYS A 81 6.07 -18.39 3.15
N LYS A 82 7.10 -18.35 2.30
CA LYS A 82 8.13 -19.39 2.26
C LYS A 82 8.85 -19.53 3.60
N SER A 83 9.16 -18.41 4.24
CA SER A 83 9.83 -18.42 5.53
C SER A 83 8.89 -18.92 6.64
N MET A 84 7.60 -18.61 6.56
CA MET A 84 6.60 -19.11 7.51
C MET A 84 6.41 -20.62 7.36
N ASP A 85 6.34 -21.12 6.13
CA ASP A 85 6.28 -22.55 5.83
C ASP A 85 7.53 -23.28 6.37
N ALA A 86 8.71 -22.66 6.28
CA ALA A 86 9.93 -23.19 6.88
C ALA A 86 9.86 -23.26 8.41
N LEU A 87 9.26 -22.25 9.06
CA LEU A 87 9.02 -22.28 10.51
C LEU A 87 8.05 -23.39 10.91
N PHE A 88 6.93 -23.56 10.19
CA PHE A 88 5.98 -24.65 10.41
C PHE A 88 6.66 -26.01 10.27
N TYR A 89 7.40 -26.20 9.17
CA TYR A 89 8.13 -27.43 8.92
C TYR A 89 9.16 -27.72 10.03
N PHE A 90 9.89 -26.70 10.48
CA PHE A 90 10.87 -26.85 11.55
C PHE A 90 10.19 -27.32 12.84
N VAL A 91 9.13 -26.63 13.28
CA VAL A 91 8.45 -26.93 14.55
C VAL A 91 7.80 -28.31 14.53
N GLU A 92 7.16 -28.69 13.42
CA GLU A 92 6.40 -29.93 13.30
C GLU A 92 7.32 -31.17 13.16
N TYR A 93 8.42 -31.05 12.42
CA TYR A 93 9.25 -32.22 12.05
C TYR A 93 10.63 -32.23 12.69
N GLN A 94 11.31 -31.09 12.79
CA GLN A 94 12.72 -31.02 13.21
C GLN A 94 12.90 -30.67 14.69
N GLY A 95 12.00 -29.85 15.24
CA GLY A 95 12.11 -29.30 16.59
C GLY A 95 11.77 -30.27 17.72
N LYS A 96 11.31 -31.50 17.43
CA LYS A 96 10.92 -32.49 18.45
C LYS A 96 12.02 -32.79 19.46
N ASN A 97 13.28 -32.69 19.04
CA ASN A 97 14.44 -33.01 19.89
C ASN A 97 15.13 -31.77 20.48
N ILE A 98 14.69 -30.55 20.14
CA ILE A 98 15.40 -29.32 20.52
C ILE A 98 15.49 -29.13 22.04
N GLU A 99 14.50 -29.65 22.77
CA GLU A 99 14.42 -29.57 24.24
C GLU A 99 15.51 -30.38 24.95
N GLN A 100 16.14 -31.34 24.26
CA GLN A 100 17.19 -32.21 24.81
C GLN A 100 18.60 -31.80 24.36
N LEU A 101 18.70 -30.75 23.55
CA LEU A 101 19.93 -30.34 22.88
C LEU A 101 20.56 -29.11 23.54
N LYS A 102 21.87 -28.95 23.36
CA LYS A 102 22.65 -27.81 23.86
C LYS A 102 22.57 -26.64 22.88
N GLN A 103 22.76 -25.43 23.39
CA GLN A 103 22.60 -24.18 22.63
C GLN A 103 23.54 -24.05 21.42
N ASP A 104 24.67 -24.74 21.41
CA ASP A 104 25.63 -24.75 20.29
C ASP A 104 25.27 -25.73 19.16
N ASP A 105 24.21 -26.54 19.32
CA ASP A 105 23.83 -27.54 18.34
C ASP A 105 23.27 -26.90 17.06
N ASN A 106 23.51 -27.55 15.92
CA ASN A 106 23.05 -27.08 14.61
C ASN A 106 21.54 -26.84 14.54
N LEU A 107 20.75 -27.56 15.36
CA LEU A 107 19.30 -27.38 15.44
C LEU A 107 18.90 -26.05 16.10
N TYR A 108 19.62 -25.59 17.13
CA TYR A 108 19.41 -24.27 17.74
C TYR A 108 19.71 -23.17 16.71
N ARG A 109 20.84 -23.28 16.01
CA ARG A 109 21.22 -22.33 14.95
C ARG A 109 20.22 -22.30 13.79
N GLY A 110 19.70 -23.46 13.42
CA GLY A 110 18.65 -23.59 12.40
C GLY A 110 17.39 -22.82 12.80
N TYR A 111 16.89 -23.06 14.01
CA TYR A 111 15.73 -22.34 14.55
C TYR A 111 15.98 -20.82 14.62
N GLN A 112 17.12 -20.40 15.18
CA GLN A 112 17.52 -18.99 15.28
C GLN A 112 17.50 -18.29 13.93
N THR A 113 18.04 -18.95 12.90
CA THR A 113 18.09 -18.40 11.54
C THR A 113 16.69 -18.24 10.97
N ILE A 114 15.82 -19.25 11.14
CA ILE A 114 14.44 -19.20 10.64
C ILE A 114 13.65 -18.08 11.33
N VAL A 115 13.73 -17.96 12.66
CA VAL A 115 13.00 -16.93 13.41
C VAL A 115 13.48 -15.53 13.06
N ARG A 116 14.80 -15.31 12.94
CA ARG A 116 15.36 -14.02 12.51
C ARG A 116 14.87 -13.63 11.13
N ASN A 117 14.99 -14.53 10.16
CA ASN A 117 14.49 -14.30 8.82
C ASN A 117 12.99 -13.98 8.84
N MET A 118 12.21 -14.68 9.66
CA MET A 118 10.78 -14.39 9.83
C MET A 118 10.51 -13.00 10.38
N ILE A 119 11.27 -12.54 11.38
CA ILE A 119 11.16 -11.19 11.92
C ILE A 119 11.47 -10.16 10.83
N ASP A 120 12.60 -10.33 10.13
CA ASP A 120 13.03 -9.40 9.08
C ASP A 120 11.99 -9.29 7.95
N TYR A 121 11.47 -10.43 7.47
CA TYR A 121 10.43 -10.44 6.44
C TYR A 121 9.09 -9.90 6.93
N THR A 122 8.76 -10.11 8.21
CA THR A 122 7.56 -9.52 8.81
C THR A 122 7.67 -7.99 8.83
N ASP A 123 8.82 -7.45 9.23
CA ASP A 123 9.07 -6.02 9.25
C ASP A 123 9.12 -5.38 7.87
N GLU A 124 9.74 -6.04 6.90
CA GLU A 124 9.74 -5.59 5.51
C GLU A 124 8.32 -5.50 4.96
N LEU A 125 7.52 -6.55 5.14
CA LEU A 125 6.13 -6.56 4.68
C LEU A 125 5.27 -5.52 5.41
N ARG A 126 5.45 -5.33 6.73
CA ARG A 126 4.78 -4.27 7.49
C ARG A 126 5.10 -2.89 6.93
N LYS A 127 6.37 -2.59 6.65
CA LYS A 127 6.80 -1.30 6.08
C LYS A 127 6.13 -1.04 4.73
N LEU A 128 6.11 -2.04 3.84
CA LEU A 128 5.45 -1.94 2.55
C LEU A 128 3.94 -1.70 2.69
N LEU A 129 3.27 -2.41 3.60
CA LEU A 129 1.84 -2.23 3.84
C LEU A 129 1.50 -0.89 4.49
N MET A 130 2.32 -0.39 5.40
CA MET A 130 2.16 0.95 5.98
C MET A 130 2.30 2.04 4.92
N HIS A 131 3.32 1.94 4.06
CA HIS A 131 3.49 2.87 2.94
C HIS A 131 2.32 2.82 1.97
N TYR A 132 1.86 1.61 1.64
CA TYR A 132 0.70 1.40 0.79
C TYR A 132 -0.58 2.01 1.39
N GLN A 133 -0.84 1.75 2.68
CA GLN A 133 -1.96 2.32 3.41
C GLN A 133 -1.94 3.86 3.40
N TYR A 134 -0.78 4.47 3.66
CA TYR A 134 -0.63 5.93 3.73
C TYR A 134 -1.01 6.65 2.42
N ARG A 135 -0.94 5.96 1.28
CA ARG A 135 -1.32 6.54 -0.03
C ARG A 135 -2.84 6.66 -0.20
N PHE A 136 -3.63 5.96 0.60
CA PHE A 136 -5.09 6.03 0.53
C PHE A 136 -5.62 7.17 1.40
N LYS A 137 -6.42 8.04 0.79
CA LYS A 137 -7.15 9.09 1.51
C LYS A 137 -8.49 8.61 2.08
N ALA A 138 -8.85 7.35 1.83
CA ALA A 138 -10.08 6.69 2.29
C ALA A 138 -11.34 7.54 2.05
N LYS A 139 -11.47 8.08 0.83
CA LYS A 139 -12.56 8.99 0.46
C LYS A 139 -13.82 8.23 0.10
N THR A 140 -13.68 7.11 -0.61
CA THR A 140 -14.81 6.27 -1.02
C THR A 140 -15.08 5.15 0.00
N LEU A 141 -16.29 4.56 -0.04
CA LEU A 141 -16.63 3.42 0.81
C LEU A 141 -15.73 2.20 0.49
N HIS A 142 -15.47 1.97 -0.80
CA HIS A 142 -14.58 0.92 -1.29
C HIS A 142 -13.13 1.11 -0.80
N GLU A 143 -12.59 2.33 -0.89
CA GLU A 143 -11.25 2.64 -0.34
C GLU A 143 -11.19 2.43 1.18
N LYS A 144 -12.25 2.80 1.92
CA LYS A 144 -12.32 2.57 3.36
C LYS A 144 -12.32 1.08 3.71
N ALA A 145 -13.10 0.28 2.97
CA ALA A 145 -13.14 -1.17 3.15
C ALA A 145 -11.77 -1.81 2.86
N HIS A 146 -11.13 -1.42 1.76
CA HIS A 146 -9.79 -1.88 1.41
C HIS A 146 -8.74 -1.52 2.48
N VAL A 147 -8.75 -0.27 2.95
CA VAL A 147 -7.85 0.18 4.03
C VAL A 147 -8.09 -0.62 5.32
N ALA A 148 -9.34 -0.96 5.65
CA ALA A 148 -9.64 -1.78 6.82
C ALA A 148 -9.04 -3.20 6.72
N ILE A 149 -9.03 -3.80 5.53
CA ILE A 149 -8.39 -5.09 5.28
C ILE A 149 -6.88 -4.98 5.48
N VAL A 150 -6.24 -3.95 4.90
CA VAL A 150 -4.80 -3.70 5.06
C VAL A 150 -4.44 -3.49 6.53
N VAL A 151 -5.23 -2.72 7.28
CA VAL A 151 -5.04 -2.50 8.72
C VAL A 151 -5.15 -3.81 9.50
N SER A 152 -6.14 -4.64 9.17
CA SER A 152 -6.29 -5.94 9.82
C SER A 152 -5.08 -6.85 9.55
N CYS A 153 -4.52 -6.83 8.33
CA CYS A 153 -3.30 -7.57 8.01
C CYS A 153 -2.07 -7.02 8.74
N LEU A 154 -1.94 -5.70 8.89
CA LEU A 154 -0.88 -5.07 9.68
C LEU A 154 -0.94 -5.51 11.15
N GLN A 155 -2.14 -5.58 11.75
CA GLN A 155 -2.32 -6.08 13.11
C GLN A 155 -1.94 -7.57 13.24
N SER A 156 -2.26 -8.38 12.24
CA SER A 156 -1.84 -9.79 12.20
C SER A 156 -0.32 -9.94 12.13
N LEU A 157 0.35 -9.12 11.32
CA LEU A 157 1.81 -9.10 11.24
C LEU A 157 2.46 -8.62 12.54
N GLU A 158 1.90 -7.59 13.18
CA GLU A 158 2.38 -7.09 14.47
C GLU A 158 2.30 -8.17 15.55
N LYS A 159 1.18 -8.88 15.65
CA LYS A 159 1.03 -9.97 16.63
C LYS A 159 1.99 -11.13 16.37
N ILE A 160 2.25 -11.46 15.09
CA ILE A 160 3.26 -12.47 14.73
C ILE A 160 4.65 -12.00 15.14
N HIS A 161 4.98 -10.75 14.82
CA HIS A 161 6.25 -10.13 15.20
C HIS A 161 6.45 -10.17 16.71
N ASP A 162 5.44 -9.78 17.50
CA ASP A 162 5.50 -9.80 18.97
C ASP A 162 5.69 -11.21 19.52
N ILE A 163 5.10 -12.23 18.88
CA ILE A 163 5.29 -13.62 19.28
C ILE A 163 6.73 -14.07 19.05
N LEU A 164 7.28 -13.76 17.87
CA LEU A 164 8.64 -14.16 17.48
C LEU A 164 9.70 -13.42 18.29
N ASN A 165 9.44 -12.16 18.69
CA ASN A 165 10.36 -11.32 19.45
C ASN A 165 10.14 -11.35 20.96
N LYS A 166 9.21 -12.15 21.48
CA LYS A 166 8.95 -12.19 22.94
C LYS A 166 10.20 -12.57 23.75
N TYR A 167 11.01 -13.46 23.19
CA TYR A 167 12.26 -13.93 23.77
C TYR A 167 13.38 -13.67 22.76
N ASP A 168 14.56 -13.29 23.24
CA ASP A 168 15.72 -13.15 22.37
C ASP A 168 16.11 -14.54 21.87
N VAL A 169 15.94 -14.78 20.57
CA VAL A 169 16.19 -16.11 19.99
C VAL A 169 17.66 -16.55 20.12
N ILE A 170 18.60 -15.61 20.29
CA ILE A 170 20.02 -15.92 20.49
C ILE A 170 20.24 -16.49 21.88
N TYR A 171 19.79 -15.76 22.90
CA TYR A 171 20.09 -16.07 24.30
C TYR A 171 19.08 -17.04 24.92
N ASP A 172 17.80 -16.87 24.59
CA ASP A 172 16.67 -17.60 25.17
C ASP A 172 16.01 -18.54 24.13
N CYS A 173 16.82 -19.14 23.26
CA CYS A 173 16.37 -19.96 22.13
C CYS A 173 15.34 -21.04 22.51
N LEU A 174 15.55 -21.74 23.63
CA LEU A 174 14.65 -22.80 24.08
C LEU A 174 13.29 -22.25 24.53
N GLU A 175 13.28 -21.13 25.26
CA GLU A 175 12.04 -20.49 25.70
C GLU A 175 11.30 -19.84 24.53
N SER A 176 12.03 -19.22 23.61
CA SER A 176 11.51 -18.77 22.31
C SER A 176 10.83 -19.92 21.57
N TYR A 177 11.50 -21.07 21.42
CA TYR A 177 10.94 -22.25 20.75
C TYR A 177 9.67 -22.76 21.42
N LYS A 178 9.68 -22.99 22.74
CA LYS A 178 8.50 -23.45 23.48
C LYS A 178 7.32 -22.49 23.31
N PHE A 179 7.58 -21.19 23.39
CA PHE A 179 6.55 -20.17 23.24
C PHE A 179 5.97 -20.13 21.83
N VAL A 180 6.83 -20.13 20.80
CA VAL A 180 6.40 -20.12 19.39
C VAL A 180 5.63 -21.39 19.06
N LYS A 181 6.15 -22.57 19.45
CA LYS A 181 5.47 -23.87 19.27
C LYS A 181 4.07 -23.87 19.87
N LEU A 182 3.92 -23.41 21.12
CA LEU A 182 2.62 -23.30 21.78
C LEU A 182 1.62 -22.45 20.97
N ARG A 183 2.10 -21.37 20.33
CA ARG A 183 1.29 -20.48 19.47
C ARG A 183 1.04 -21.01 18.05
N MET A 184 1.76 -22.06 17.65
CA MET A 184 1.52 -22.76 16.40
C MET A 184 0.54 -23.90 16.62
N ASP A 185 0.70 -24.66 17.71
CA ASP A 185 -0.17 -25.78 18.09
C ASP A 185 -1.61 -25.32 18.32
N ASN A 186 -1.81 -24.10 18.83
CA ASN A 186 -3.15 -23.51 18.99
C ASN A 186 -3.70 -22.83 17.72
N ASN A 187 -3.07 -23.03 16.55
CA ASN A 187 -3.41 -22.43 15.26
C ASN A 187 -3.42 -20.89 15.21
N TYR A 188 -2.87 -20.21 16.21
CA TYR A 188 -2.91 -18.74 16.28
C TYR A 188 -2.06 -18.10 15.18
N ILE A 189 -0.79 -18.51 15.07
CA ILE A 189 0.12 -18.04 14.01
C ILE A 189 -0.40 -18.43 12.63
N ALA A 190 -0.94 -19.65 12.48
CA ALA A 190 -1.47 -20.14 11.21
C ALA A 190 -2.64 -19.26 10.71
N THR A 191 -3.58 -18.93 11.59
CA THR A 191 -4.74 -18.10 11.26
C THR A 191 -4.32 -16.70 10.80
N MET A 192 -3.40 -16.07 11.53
CA MET A 192 -2.88 -14.74 11.18
C MET A 192 -2.07 -14.76 9.90
N SER A 193 -1.25 -15.80 9.71
CA SER A 193 -0.47 -15.95 8.49
C SER A 193 -1.36 -16.10 7.27
N LYS A 194 -2.41 -16.94 7.31
CA LYS A 194 -3.34 -17.12 6.18
C LYS A 194 -4.02 -15.83 5.78
N GLN A 195 -4.40 -14.99 6.75
CA GLN A 195 -4.97 -13.68 6.43
C GLN A 195 -4.01 -12.83 5.57
N VAL A 196 -2.72 -12.88 5.88
CA VAL A 196 -1.70 -12.11 5.14
C VAL A 196 -1.35 -12.77 3.80
N THR A 197 -1.23 -14.10 3.76
CA THR A 197 -0.67 -14.81 2.61
C THR A 197 -1.70 -15.23 1.57
N GLU A 198 -2.96 -15.38 1.95
CA GLU A 198 -4.03 -15.86 1.08
C GLU A 198 -5.03 -14.73 0.81
N LYS A 199 -5.56 -14.09 1.86
CA LYS A 199 -6.62 -13.10 1.70
C LYS A 199 -6.14 -11.78 1.09
N LEU A 200 -5.03 -11.23 1.59
CA LEU A 200 -4.56 -9.91 1.18
C LEU A 200 -4.23 -9.79 -0.33
N PRO A 201 -3.51 -10.74 -0.98
CA PRO A 201 -3.23 -10.65 -2.42
C PRO A 201 -4.49 -10.61 -3.29
N ASP A 202 -5.51 -11.39 -2.93
CA ASP A 202 -6.76 -11.49 -3.69
C ASP A 202 -7.54 -10.18 -3.59
N GLU A 203 -7.75 -9.68 -2.37
CA GLU A 203 -8.44 -8.41 -2.10
C GLU A 203 -7.71 -7.22 -2.77
N MET A 204 -6.38 -7.20 -2.77
CA MET A 204 -5.60 -6.19 -3.48
C MET A 204 -5.81 -6.25 -5.00
N THR A 205 -5.98 -7.45 -5.57
CA THR A 205 -6.25 -7.64 -7.00
C THR A 205 -7.65 -7.13 -7.35
N GLU A 206 -8.65 -7.54 -6.58
CA GLU A 206 -10.04 -7.13 -6.78
C GLU A 206 -10.17 -5.61 -6.70
N PHE A 207 -9.62 -5.00 -5.65
CA PHE A 207 -9.61 -3.55 -5.49
C PHE A 207 -8.93 -2.81 -6.64
N TYR A 208 -7.83 -3.34 -7.19
CA TYR A 208 -7.17 -2.73 -8.35
C TYR A 208 -8.04 -2.81 -9.62
N ILE A 209 -8.74 -3.92 -9.82
CA ILE A 209 -9.67 -4.09 -10.95
C ILE A 209 -10.85 -3.12 -10.83
N GLU A 210 -11.43 -2.97 -9.64
CA GLU A 210 -12.51 -2.01 -9.37
C GLU A 210 -12.05 -0.57 -9.69
N LEU A 211 -10.85 -0.18 -9.24
CA LEU A 211 -10.27 1.13 -9.55
C LEU A 211 -10.06 1.39 -11.05
N LEU A 212 -9.91 0.34 -11.86
CA LEU A 212 -9.81 0.45 -13.31
C LEU A 212 -11.19 0.55 -13.98
N GLN A 213 -12.22 -0.07 -13.41
CA GLN A 213 -13.58 -0.10 -13.93
C GLN A 213 -14.38 1.18 -13.62
N ASP A 214 -14.10 1.85 -12.50
CA ASP A 214 -14.70 3.13 -12.12
C ASP A 214 -14.24 4.34 -12.99
N LYS A 215 -13.47 4.09 -14.06
CA LYS A 215 -12.87 5.12 -14.94
C LYS A 215 -13.51 5.21 -16.33
#